data_AF-A0A0B4U5E3-F1
#
_entry.id   AF-A0A0B4U5E3-F1
#
_cell.length_a   1.000
_cell.length_b   1.000
_cell.length_c   1.000
_cell.angle_alpha   90.00
_cell.angle_beta   90.00
_cell.angle_gamma   90.00
#
_symmetry.space_group_name_H-M   'P 1'
#
loop_
_entity.id
_entity.type
_entity.pdbx_description
1 polymer ?
#
loop_
_entity_poly.entity_id
_entity_poly.type
_entity_poly.pdbx_seq_one_letter_code
_entity_poly.pdbx_strand_id
1 'polypeptide(L)'
;TPLGPASSLPQSFLLKCLEQVRKIQGDGAALQEKLCATYKLCHPEELVLLGHSLGIPWAPLSSCPSQALQLAGCLSQLHSGLFLYQGLLQALEGISPELGPTLDTLQLDVADFATTIWQQMEELGMAPALQPTQGAMPAFASAFQRRAGGVLVASHLQSFLEVSYRVLRHLAQP
;
A
#
# COMPACT_ATOMS: atom_id res chain seq x y z
N THR A 1 -31.60 22.57 -4.36
CA THR A 1 -30.97 22.25 -5.66
C THR A 1 -30.32 20.88 -5.54
N PRO A 2 -30.39 20.01 -6.55
CA PRO A 2 -30.19 18.58 -6.41
C PRO A 2 -28.69 18.25 -6.28
N LEU A 3 -28.33 17.39 -5.34
CA LEU A 3 -27.04 16.69 -5.40
C LEU A 3 -27.18 15.65 -6.52
N GLY A 4 -26.57 15.95 -7.67
CA GLY A 4 -26.61 15.11 -8.85
C GLY A 4 -26.07 13.69 -8.61
N PRO A 5 -26.26 12.77 -9.57
CA PRO A 5 -25.72 11.42 -9.47
C PRO A 5 -24.21 11.51 -9.20
N ALA A 6 -23.79 10.76 -8.19
CA ALA A 6 -22.42 10.70 -7.71
C ALA A 6 -21.41 10.71 -8.87
N SER A 7 -20.50 11.68 -8.82
CA SER A 7 -19.38 11.85 -9.73
C SER A 7 -18.61 10.53 -9.88
N SER A 8 -18.79 9.86 -11.02
CA SER A 8 -17.92 8.77 -11.45
C SER A 8 -16.50 9.32 -11.59
N LEU A 9 -15.52 8.66 -10.97
CA LEU A 9 -14.12 9.00 -11.15
C LEU A 9 -13.74 8.97 -12.65
N PRO A 10 -12.79 9.81 -13.10
CA PRO A 10 -12.34 9.76 -14.50
C PRO A 10 -11.84 8.37 -14.88
N GLN A 11 -12.25 7.85 -16.05
CA GLN A 11 -11.82 6.53 -16.50
C GLN A 11 -10.30 6.44 -16.69
N SER A 12 -9.67 7.54 -17.11
CA SER A 12 -8.21 7.64 -17.22
C SER A 12 -7.52 7.46 -15.87
N PHE A 13 -8.06 8.07 -14.80
CA PHE A 13 -7.57 7.89 -13.43
C PHE A 13 -7.68 6.44 -12.99
N LEU A 14 -8.84 5.80 -13.21
CA LEU A 14 -9.08 4.42 -12.80
C LEU A 14 -8.15 3.44 -13.52
N LEU A 15 -7.96 3.58 -14.84
CA LEU A 15 -7.04 2.75 -15.60
C LEU A 15 -5.60 2.93 -15.14
N LYS A 16 -5.17 4.17 -14.86
CA LYS A 16 -3.83 4.45 -14.32
C LYS A 16 -3.64 3.78 -12.96
N CYS A 17 -4.62 3.89 -12.06
CA CYS A 17 -4.56 3.27 -10.74
C CYS A 17 -4.48 1.73 -10.82
N LEU A 18 -5.28 1.12 -11.70
CA LEU A 18 -5.25 -0.34 -11.90
C LEU A 18 -3.88 -0.83 -12.38
N GLU A 19 -3.22 -0.09 -13.26
CA GLU A 19 -1.88 -0.42 -13.74
C GLU A 19 -0.81 -0.23 -12.65
N GLN A 20 -0.86 0.89 -11.92
CA GLN A 20 0.04 1.14 -10.80
C GLN A 20 -0.08 0.05 -9.72
N VAL A 21 -1.31 -0.37 -9.39
CA VAL A 21 -1.52 -1.48 -8.46
C VAL A 21 -0.87 -2.76 -8.97
N ARG A 22 -1.07 -3.13 -10.24
CA ARG A 22 -0.45 -4.33 -10.83
C ARG A 22 1.08 -4.27 -10.80
N LYS A 23 1.66 -3.09 -11.05
CA LYS A 23 3.10 -2.87 -10.99
C LYS A 23 3.64 -3.14 -9.58
N ILE A 24 3.06 -2.49 -8.57
CA ILE A 24 3.45 -2.67 -7.16
C ILE A 24 3.26 -4.13 -6.71
N GLN A 25 2.20 -4.81 -7.17
CA GLN A 25 2.03 -6.24 -6.90
C GLN A 25 3.16 -7.08 -7.48
N GLY A 26 3.62 -6.77 -8.70
CA GLY A 26 4.80 -7.40 -9.29
C GLY A 26 6.08 -7.15 -8.49
N ASP A 27 6.32 -5.91 -8.10
CA ASP A 27 7.52 -5.54 -7.32
C ASP A 27 7.53 -6.19 -5.94
N GLY A 28 6.37 -6.22 -5.27
CA GLY A 28 6.20 -6.88 -3.98
C GLY A 28 6.44 -8.40 -4.08
N ALA A 29 5.97 -9.04 -5.15
CA ALA A 29 6.21 -10.46 -5.38
C ALA A 29 7.70 -10.74 -5.65
N ALA A 30 8.37 -9.90 -6.43
CA ALA A 30 9.82 -10.00 -6.67
C ALA A 30 10.63 -9.82 -5.38
N LEU A 31 10.20 -8.91 -4.50
CA LEU A 31 10.82 -8.73 -3.18
C LEU A 31 10.67 -9.99 -2.31
N GLN A 32 9.46 -10.55 -2.24
CA GLN A 32 9.19 -11.79 -1.49
C GLN A 32 9.99 -12.98 -2.03
N GLU A 33 10.06 -13.13 -3.35
CA GLU A 33 10.84 -14.19 -4.01
C GLU A 33 12.33 -14.08 -3.63
N LYS A 34 12.92 -12.89 -3.71
CA LYS A 34 14.33 -12.66 -3.34
C LYS A 34 14.58 -12.92 -1.86
N LEU A 35 13.67 -12.52 -0.97
CA LEU A 35 13.77 -12.78 0.47
C LEU A 35 13.73 -14.30 0.76
N CYS A 36 12.83 -15.03 0.10
CA CYS A 36 12.75 -16.48 0.21
C CYS A 36 14.00 -17.17 -0.36
N ALA A 37 14.46 -16.79 -1.56
CA ALA A 37 15.61 -17.39 -2.21
C ALA A 37 16.90 -17.19 -1.40
N THR A 38 17.13 -15.96 -0.91
CA THR A 38 18.36 -15.54 -0.24
C THR A 38 18.40 -15.93 1.23
N TYR A 39 17.27 -15.78 1.94
CA TYR A 39 17.21 -15.90 3.40
C TYR A 39 16.30 -17.01 3.92
N LYS A 40 15.66 -17.77 3.03
CA LYS A 40 14.73 -18.87 3.37
C LYS A 40 13.53 -18.42 4.21
N LEU A 41 13.18 -17.14 4.15
CA LEU A 41 11.98 -16.58 4.75
C LEU A 41 10.86 -16.58 3.71
N CYS A 42 10.13 -17.69 3.61
CA CYS A 42 9.16 -17.94 2.53
C CYS A 42 7.70 -17.91 3.00
N HIS A 43 7.46 -17.95 4.31
CA HIS A 43 6.15 -18.13 4.92
C HIS A 43 5.82 -16.95 5.84
N PRO A 44 5.08 -15.93 5.37
CA PRO A 44 4.67 -14.79 6.19
C PRO A 44 3.92 -15.20 7.47
N GLU A 45 3.15 -16.28 7.42
CA GLU A 45 2.37 -16.85 8.51
C GLU A 45 3.24 -17.30 9.70
N GLU A 46 4.48 -17.75 9.44
CA GLU A 46 5.44 -18.13 10.48
C GLU A 46 5.98 -16.90 11.25
N LEU A 47 5.83 -15.70 10.67
CA LEU A 47 6.40 -14.45 11.18
C LEU A 47 5.36 -13.55 11.88
N VAL A 48 4.09 -13.97 11.95
CA VAL A 48 2.99 -13.14 12.49
C VAL A 48 3.25 -12.71 13.94
N LEU A 49 3.76 -13.60 14.79
CA LEU A 49 4.10 -13.26 16.19
C LEU A 49 5.22 -12.24 16.28
N LEU A 50 6.22 -12.33 15.39
CA LEU A 50 7.26 -11.32 15.29
C LEU A 50 6.67 -9.97 14.89
N GLY A 51 5.81 -9.95 13.86
CA GLY A 51 5.12 -8.74 13.42
C GLY A 51 4.33 -8.06 14.55
N HIS A 52 3.63 -8.86 15.36
CA HIS A 52 2.94 -8.37 16.54
C HIS A 52 3.90 -7.80 17.59
N SER A 53 5.01 -8.49 17.88
CA SER A 53 6.02 -8.02 18.84
C SER A 53 6.72 -6.73 18.40
N LEU A 54 6.87 -6.52 17.09
CA LEU A 54 7.43 -5.31 16.49
C LEU A 54 6.41 -4.16 16.43
N GLY A 55 5.14 -4.42 16.78
CA GLY A 55 4.08 -3.41 16.75
C GLY A 55 3.82 -2.84 15.36
N ILE A 56 3.98 -3.66 14.31
CA ILE A 56 3.84 -3.15 12.93
C ILE A 56 2.38 -2.74 12.68
N PRO A 57 2.10 -1.46 12.38
CA PRO A 57 0.76 -1.00 12.05
C PRO A 57 0.35 -1.48 10.65
N TRP A 58 -0.90 -1.95 10.50
CA TRP A 58 -1.47 -2.36 9.22
C TRP A 58 -2.62 -1.45 8.81
N ALA A 59 -2.65 -1.06 7.53
CA ALA A 59 -3.65 -0.12 7.01
C ALA A 59 -5.05 -0.77 6.88
N PRO A 60 -6.11 -0.18 7.44
CA PRO A 60 -7.48 -0.67 7.25
C PRO A 60 -8.08 -0.17 5.91
N LEU A 61 -8.95 -0.99 5.31
CA LEU A 61 -9.75 -0.66 4.12
C LEU A 61 -11.26 -0.87 4.39
N SER A 62 -11.75 -0.41 5.55
CA SER A 62 -13.13 -0.63 5.99
C SER A 62 -14.19 0.17 5.21
N SER A 63 -13.83 1.31 4.61
CA SER A 63 -14.73 2.16 3.81
C SER A 63 -14.78 1.80 2.32
N CYS A 64 -14.01 0.78 1.94
CA CYS A 64 -13.85 0.32 0.58
C CYS A 64 -14.71 -0.90 0.13
N PRO A 65 -15.54 -1.60 0.95
CA PRO A 65 -16.28 -2.75 0.45
C PRO A 65 -17.38 -2.35 -0.54
N SER A 66 -17.56 -3.14 -1.60
CA SER A 66 -18.47 -2.86 -2.71
C SER A 66 -19.93 -2.65 -2.30
N GLN A 67 -20.35 -3.24 -1.18
CA GLN A 67 -21.74 -3.16 -0.68
C GLN A 67 -22.07 -1.84 0.04
N ALA A 68 -21.05 -1.12 0.52
CA ALA A 68 -21.22 0.11 1.32
C ALA A 68 -20.12 1.13 1.01
N LEU A 69 -19.75 1.24 -0.28
CA LEU A 69 -18.63 2.04 -0.72
C LEU A 69 -18.85 3.52 -0.43
N GLN A 70 -17.98 4.10 0.40
CA GLN A 70 -17.93 5.54 0.65
C GLN A 70 -16.73 6.12 -0.12
N LEU A 71 -16.95 6.65 -1.33
CA LEU A 71 -15.87 7.06 -2.23
C LEU A 71 -14.78 7.90 -1.55
N ALA A 72 -15.18 8.97 -0.85
CA ALA A 72 -14.26 9.85 -0.13
C ALA A 72 -13.48 9.11 0.98
N GLY A 73 -14.18 8.29 1.77
CA GLY A 73 -13.57 7.49 2.83
C GLY A 73 -12.61 6.44 2.27
N CYS A 74 -12.95 5.80 1.15
CA CYS A 74 -12.11 4.79 0.53
C CYS A 74 -10.83 5.40 -0.08
N LEU A 75 -10.93 6.52 -0.81
CA LEU A 75 -9.75 7.22 -1.32
C LEU A 75 -8.84 7.70 -0.19
N SER A 76 -9.43 8.24 0.89
CA SER A 76 -8.68 8.66 2.07
C SER A 76 -7.96 7.50 2.77
N GLN A 77 -8.63 6.36 2.95
CA GLN A 77 -8.02 5.15 3.51
C GLN A 77 -6.93 4.57 2.59
N LEU A 78 -7.16 4.59 1.28
CA LEU A 78 -6.19 4.14 0.30
C LEU A 78 -4.92 5.00 0.34
N HIS A 79 -5.06 6.33 0.30
CA HIS A 79 -3.94 7.25 0.41
C HIS A 79 -3.18 7.08 1.74
N SER A 80 -3.90 7.04 2.86
CA SER A 80 -3.30 6.87 4.19
C SER A 80 -2.59 5.51 4.32
N GLY A 81 -3.14 4.45 3.72
CA GLY A 81 -2.53 3.14 3.69
C GLY A 81 -1.26 3.09 2.85
N LEU A 82 -1.26 3.69 1.66
CA LEU A 82 -0.07 3.79 0.82
C LEU A 82 1.05 4.56 1.52
N PHE A 83 0.71 5.66 2.18
CA PHE A 83 1.66 6.44 2.96
C PHE A 83 2.24 5.67 4.16
N LEU A 84 1.41 4.85 4.82
CA LEU A 84 1.87 3.92 5.87
C LEU A 84 2.87 2.90 5.31
N TYR A 85 2.54 2.23 4.21
CA TYR A 85 3.43 1.25 3.59
C TYR A 85 4.73 1.89 3.11
N GLN A 86 4.70 3.12 2.59
CA GLN A 86 5.91 3.86 2.24
C GLN A 86 6.81 4.06 3.47
N GLY A 87 6.25 4.47 4.62
CA GLY A 87 6.99 4.59 5.87
C GLY A 87 7.56 3.26 6.38
N LEU A 88 6.79 2.18 6.30
CA LEU A 88 7.24 0.83 6.66
C LEU A 88 8.40 0.36 5.77
N LEU A 89 8.29 0.54 4.45
CA LEU A 89 9.34 0.20 3.51
C LEU A 89 10.62 1.01 3.78
N GLN A 90 10.49 2.30 4.12
CA GLN A 90 11.62 3.16 4.46
C GLN A 90 12.32 2.71 5.74
N ALA A 91 11.55 2.30 6.76
CA ALA A 91 12.09 1.80 8.02
C ALA A 91 12.89 0.50 7.86
N LEU A 92 12.71 -0.25 6.76
CA LEU A 92 13.49 -1.45 6.47
C LEU A 92 14.94 -1.14 6.05
N GLU A 93 15.28 0.13 5.77
CA GLU A 93 16.65 0.58 5.46
C GLU A 93 17.35 -0.26 4.38
N GLY A 94 16.64 -0.56 3.29
CA GLY A 94 17.18 -1.36 2.18
C GLY A 94 17.29 -2.86 2.47
N ILE A 95 16.95 -3.34 3.68
CA ILE A 95 17.03 -4.73 4.17
C ILE A 95 18.45 -5.31 4.14
N SER A 96 19.05 -5.39 2.95
CA SER A 96 20.43 -5.78 2.67
C SER A 96 20.88 -5.19 1.31
N PRO A 97 22.20 -5.13 1.02
CA PRO A 97 22.69 -4.59 -0.24
C PRO A 97 22.11 -5.26 -1.50
N GLU A 98 21.80 -6.55 -1.44
CA GLU A 98 21.27 -7.33 -2.56
C GLU A 98 19.78 -7.05 -2.82
N LEU A 99 19.07 -6.55 -1.80
CA LEU A 99 17.62 -6.30 -1.82
C LEU A 99 17.31 -4.81 -2.03
N GLY A 100 18.26 -3.92 -1.75
CA GLY A 100 18.12 -2.46 -1.87
C GLY A 100 17.46 -2.02 -3.18
N PRO A 101 17.99 -2.37 -4.36
CA PRO A 101 17.39 -1.94 -5.63
C PRO A 101 15.93 -2.40 -5.85
N THR A 102 15.58 -3.59 -5.34
CA THR A 102 14.20 -4.10 -5.41
C THR A 102 13.29 -3.34 -4.47
N LEU A 103 13.77 -3.01 -3.27
CA LEU A 103 13.03 -2.20 -2.31
C LEU A 103 12.84 -0.76 -2.83
N ASP A 104 13.88 -0.15 -3.40
CA ASP A 104 13.84 1.20 -3.96
C ASP A 104 12.79 1.31 -5.09
N THR A 105 12.74 0.30 -5.97
CA THR A 105 11.73 0.22 -7.04
C THR A 105 10.32 0.15 -6.45
N LEU A 106 10.09 -0.76 -5.49
CA LEU A 106 8.80 -0.90 -4.82
C LEU A 106 8.38 0.40 -4.11
N GLN A 107 9.31 1.08 -3.44
CA GLN A 107 9.05 2.37 -2.78
C GLN A 107 8.64 3.45 -3.76
N LEU A 108 9.34 3.56 -4.89
CA LEU A 108 9.04 4.53 -5.93
C LEU A 108 7.63 4.30 -6.49
N ASP A 109 7.28 3.06 -6.77
CA ASP A 109 5.98 2.71 -7.34
C ASP A 109 4.82 2.91 -6.35
N VAL A 110 5.04 2.64 -5.06
CA VAL A 110 4.09 3.00 -4.00
C VAL A 110 3.91 4.52 -3.90
N ALA A 111 5.00 5.30 -3.98
CA ALA A 111 4.95 6.76 -3.90
C ALA A 111 4.23 7.39 -5.12
N ASP A 112 4.48 6.88 -6.32
CA ASP A 112 3.81 7.32 -7.55
C ASP A 112 2.31 7.03 -7.51
N PHE A 113 1.92 5.88 -6.94
CA PHE A 113 0.51 5.55 -6.75
C PHE A 113 -0.13 6.45 -5.69
N ALA A 114 0.52 6.66 -4.54
CA ALA A 114 0.04 7.58 -3.50
C ALA A 114 -0.19 8.99 -4.06
N THR A 115 0.76 9.49 -4.85
CA THR A 115 0.66 10.79 -5.53
C THR A 115 -0.54 10.84 -6.48
N THR A 116 -0.79 9.77 -7.22
CA THR A 116 -1.93 9.70 -8.13
C THR A 116 -3.27 9.75 -7.38
N ILE A 117 -3.38 9.02 -6.26
CA ILE A 117 -4.58 9.09 -5.41
C ILE A 117 -4.74 10.48 -4.80
N TRP A 118 -3.66 11.09 -4.31
CA TRP A 118 -3.69 12.43 -3.72
C TRP A 118 -4.20 13.49 -4.69
N GLN A 119 -3.65 13.53 -5.90
CA GLN A 119 -4.08 14.47 -6.95
C GLN A 119 -5.57 14.35 -7.24
N GLN A 120 -6.08 13.12 -7.32
CA GLN A 120 -7.51 12.90 -7.53
C GLN A 120 -8.35 13.37 -6.34
N MET A 121 -7.87 13.19 -5.11
CA MET A 121 -8.54 13.72 -3.92
C MET A 121 -8.56 15.25 -3.91
N GLU A 122 -7.49 15.93 -4.37
CA GLU A 122 -7.45 17.39 -4.51
C GLU A 122 -8.48 17.88 -5.52
N GLU A 123 -8.55 17.24 -6.70
CA GLU A 123 -9.53 17.57 -7.74
C GLU A 123 -10.99 17.43 -7.25
N LEU A 124 -11.24 16.46 -6.38
CA LEU A 124 -12.57 16.22 -5.80
C LEU A 124 -12.87 17.12 -4.59
N GLY A 125 -11.93 17.97 -4.15
CA GLY A 125 -12.07 18.77 -2.94
C GLY A 125 -12.10 17.94 -1.65
N MET A 126 -11.52 16.74 -1.68
CA MET A 126 -11.50 15.75 -0.59
C MET A 126 -10.12 15.64 0.08
N ALA A 127 -9.10 16.30 -0.46
CA ALA A 127 -7.77 16.28 0.12
C ALA A 127 -7.78 16.87 1.54
N PRO A 128 -7.32 16.14 2.57
CA PRO A 128 -7.20 16.69 3.91
C PRO A 128 -6.24 17.89 3.90
N ALA A 129 -6.55 18.93 4.68
CA ALA A 129 -5.73 20.15 4.77
C ALA A 129 -4.31 19.89 5.30
N LEU A 130 -4.08 18.73 5.93
CA LEU A 130 -2.79 18.27 6.42
C LEU A 130 -2.54 16.89 5.82
N GLN A 131 -1.32 16.67 5.30
CA GLN A 131 -0.88 15.33 4.95
C GLN A 131 -0.90 14.44 6.20
N PRO A 132 -1.19 13.14 6.07
CA PRO A 132 -1.08 12.21 7.18
C PRO A 132 0.32 12.32 7.79
N THR A 133 0.43 12.50 9.10
CA THR A 133 1.72 12.37 9.78
C THR A 133 2.06 10.90 9.90
N GLN A 134 3.28 10.52 9.50
CA GLN A 134 3.77 9.17 9.78
C GLN A 134 3.80 9.02 11.30
N GLY A 135 3.01 8.08 11.83
CA GLY A 135 3.12 7.69 13.24
C GLY A 135 4.52 7.14 13.55
N ALA A 136 4.76 6.76 14.80
CA ALA A 136 6.01 6.09 15.16
C ALA A 136 6.18 4.82 14.29
N MET A 137 7.23 4.79 13.48
CA MET A 137 7.57 3.63 12.66
C MET A 137 8.25 2.54 13.50
N PRO A 138 8.04 1.26 13.19
CA PRO A 138 8.72 0.17 13.90
C PRO A 138 10.24 0.28 13.70
N ALA A 139 10.98 0.09 14.80
CA ALA A 139 12.44 0.02 14.75
C ALA A 139 12.88 -1.44 14.50
N PHE A 140 13.37 -1.72 13.28
CA PHE A 140 13.95 -3.02 12.95
C PHE A 140 15.41 -3.07 13.44
N ALA A 141 15.60 -3.43 14.71
CA ALA A 141 16.88 -3.37 15.42
C ALA A 141 17.92 -4.41 14.98
N SER A 142 17.57 -5.34 14.08
CA SER A 142 18.50 -6.35 13.58
C SER A 142 18.29 -6.67 12.10
N ALA A 143 19.32 -7.23 11.47
CA ALA A 143 19.22 -7.70 10.09
C ALA A 143 18.10 -8.74 9.90
N PHE A 144 17.91 -9.64 10.87
CA PHE A 144 16.80 -10.59 10.83
C PHE A 144 15.45 -9.87 10.89
N GLN A 145 15.28 -8.90 11.79
CA GLN A 145 14.04 -8.13 11.88
C GLN A 145 13.75 -7.34 10.59
N ARG A 146 14.75 -6.77 9.93
CA ARG A 146 14.54 -6.13 8.61
C ARG A 146 14.12 -7.12 7.54
N ARG A 147 14.73 -8.32 7.49
CA ARG A 147 14.37 -9.35 6.50
C ARG A 147 12.97 -9.90 6.73
N ALA A 148 12.66 -10.28 7.96
CA ALA A 148 11.35 -10.79 8.34
C ALA A 148 10.27 -9.71 8.25
N GLY A 149 10.61 -8.48 8.65
CA GLY A 149 9.79 -7.29 8.44
C GLY A 149 9.49 -7.07 6.96
N GLY A 150 10.48 -7.20 6.07
CA GLY A 150 10.30 -7.12 4.62
C GLY A 150 9.29 -8.14 4.09
N VAL A 151 9.35 -9.40 4.56
CA VAL A 151 8.37 -10.43 4.19
C VAL A 151 6.97 -10.05 4.65
N LEU A 152 6.83 -9.62 5.90
CA LEU A 152 5.53 -9.24 6.48
C LEU A 152 4.92 -8.01 5.78
N VAL A 153 5.72 -6.96 5.58
CA VAL A 153 5.31 -5.72 4.92
C VAL A 153 4.89 -6.00 3.48
N ALA A 154 5.69 -6.75 2.72
CA ALA A 154 5.33 -7.13 1.35
C ALA A 154 4.04 -7.96 1.32
N SER A 155 3.88 -8.94 2.21
CA SER A 155 2.67 -9.77 2.27
C SER A 155 1.41 -8.95 2.59
N HIS A 156 1.47 -8.03 3.56
CA HIS A 156 0.33 -7.20 3.92
C HIS A 156 0.02 -6.15 2.83
N LEU A 157 1.06 -5.62 2.17
CA LEU A 157 0.91 -4.75 1.01
C LEU A 157 0.16 -5.47 -0.13
N GLN A 158 0.48 -6.74 -0.41
CA GLN A 158 -0.26 -7.52 -1.41
C GLN A 158 -1.76 -7.61 -1.08
N SER A 159 -2.10 -7.98 0.16
CA SER A 159 -3.51 -8.06 0.58
C SER A 159 -4.22 -6.71 0.51
N PHE A 160 -3.54 -5.62 0.88
CA PHE A 160 -4.05 -4.26 0.75
C PHE A 160 -4.32 -3.89 -0.73
N LEU A 161 -3.39 -4.22 -1.63
CA LEU A 161 -3.51 -3.95 -3.06
C LEU A 161 -4.59 -4.79 -3.74
N GLU A 162 -4.79 -6.04 -3.31
CA GLU A 162 -5.87 -6.89 -3.83
C GLU A 162 -7.26 -6.31 -3.55
N VAL A 163 -7.47 -5.78 -2.34
CA VAL A 163 -8.73 -5.12 -2.00
C VAL A 163 -8.85 -3.82 -2.80
N SER A 164 -7.77 -3.02 -2.84
CA SER A 164 -7.72 -1.77 -3.61
C SER A 164 -8.05 -1.97 -5.10
N TYR A 165 -7.46 -2.99 -5.73
CA TYR A 165 -7.70 -3.35 -7.11
C TYR A 165 -9.17 -3.70 -7.37
N ARG A 166 -9.77 -4.51 -6.49
CA ARG A 166 -11.19 -4.90 -6.60
C ARG A 166 -12.11 -3.67 -6.58
N VAL A 167 -11.81 -2.69 -5.74
CA VAL A 167 -12.61 -1.47 -5.63
C VAL A 167 -12.43 -0.55 -6.81
N LEU A 168 -11.19 -0.32 -7.24
CA LEU A 168 -10.90 0.48 -8.43
C LEU A 168 -11.55 -0.13 -9.68
N ARG A 169 -11.55 -1.46 -9.79
CA ARG A 169 -12.22 -2.17 -10.88
C ARG A 169 -13.73 -1.99 -10.82
N HIS A 170 -14.33 -2.06 -9.63
CA HIS A 170 -15.77 -1.84 -9.46
C HIS A 170 -16.17 -0.40 -9.84
N LEU A 171 -15.34 0.58 -9.49
CA LEU A 171 -15.52 1.99 -9.87
C LEU A 171 -15.33 2.24 -11.37
N ALA A 172 -14.60 1.37 -12.07
CA ALA A 172 -14.34 1.44 -13.51
C ALA A 172 -15.37 0.72 -14.37
N GLN A 173 -16.34 0.03 -13.74
CA GLN A 173 -17.45 -0.59 -14.45
C GLN A 173 -18.50 0.49 -14.81
N PRO A 174 -19.02 0.47 -16.04
CA PRO A 174 -20.04 1.41 -16.51
C PRO A 174 -21.41 1.21 -15.85
#